data_AF-A0A355FV81-F1
#
_entry.id   AF-A0A355FV81-F1
#
_cell.length_a   1.000
_cell.length_b   1.000
_cell.length_c   1.000
_cell.angle_alpha   90.00
_cell.angle_beta   90.00
_cell.angle_gamma   90.00
#
_symmetry.space_group_name_H-M   'P 1'
#
loop_
_entity.id
_entity.type
_entity.pdbx_description
1 polymer ?
#
loop_
_entity_poly.entity_id
_entity_poly.type
_entity_poly.pdbx_seq_one_letter_code
_entity_poly.pdbx_strand_id
1 'polypeptide(L)'
;MVGWHDILCVLMSGHCAVIKCSSSDGILIPAAIEALQGFVGKLDLVDRVEFVSGQLGSLDAVIATGSANSNRYFEYYFRALPKVLRSQRTSAAVLLGTETDDELRALGADVFNYYGMGCRSVTKLFLPTGFDLDRLFAVWVDWAHVANNNKYANNYDYHKAVWLLNQYQLIENGFVLLKQDDGWFSPVGTLYYDFYDDLSDVGQAVEQHADSIQCIATSDRDALGMLASPIVALGQTQCPAPWEYADGIDTLSFLLALSSSPVAR
;
A
#
# COMPACT_ATOMS: atom_id res chain seq x y z
N MET A 1 -9.94 1.99 5.06
CA MET A 1 -10.91 1.35 4.13
C MET A 1 -10.20 0.50 3.07
N VAL A 2 -9.42 -0.50 3.49
CA VAL A 2 -8.82 -1.49 2.59
C VAL A 2 -9.91 -2.44 2.08
N GLY A 3 -9.87 -2.83 0.80
CA GLY A 3 -10.85 -3.76 0.19
C GLY A 3 -12.12 -3.11 -0.36
N TRP A 4 -12.29 -1.79 -0.23
CA TRP A 4 -13.43 -1.08 -0.81
C TRP A 4 -13.57 -1.30 -2.31
N HIS A 5 -12.45 -1.23 -3.04
CA HIS A 5 -12.42 -1.46 -4.48
C HIS A 5 -12.94 -2.84 -4.85
N ASP A 6 -12.49 -3.89 -4.13
CA ASP A 6 -12.93 -5.26 -4.37
C ASP A 6 -14.43 -5.42 -4.10
N ILE A 7 -14.97 -4.80 -3.05
CA ILE A 7 -16.41 -4.79 -2.74
C ILE A 7 -17.20 -4.15 -3.90
N LEU A 8 -16.73 -3.02 -4.43
CA LEU A 8 -17.36 -2.39 -5.60
C LEU A 8 -17.34 -3.33 -6.81
N CYS A 9 -16.21 -4.00 -7.10
CA CYS A 9 -16.13 -4.97 -8.19
C CYS A 9 -17.12 -6.13 -8.01
N VAL A 10 -17.27 -6.67 -6.79
CA VAL A 10 -18.26 -7.72 -6.46
C VAL A 10 -19.68 -7.25 -6.77
N LEU A 11 -20.04 -6.04 -6.33
CA LEU A 11 -21.38 -5.49 -6.56
C LEU A 11 -21.62 -5.18 -8.04
N MET A 12 -20.63 -4.63 -8.75
CA MET A 12 -20.74 -4.29 -10.17
C MET A 12 -20.82 -5.52 -11.08
N SER A 13 -20.18 -6.62 -10.72
CA SER A 13 -20.19 -7.87 -11.49
C SER A 13 -21.46 -8.72 -11.28
N GLY A 14 -22.39 -8.28 -10.43
CA GLY A 14 -23.66 -8.97 -10.19
C GLY A 14 -23.65 -9.96 -9.02
N HIS A 15 -22.53 -10.12 -8.31
CA HIS A 15 -22.39 -11.03 -7.17
C HIS A 15 -22.90 -10.45 -5.84
N CYS A 16 -23.15 -11.30 -4.85
CA CYS A 16 -23.45 -10.87 -3.48
C CYS A 16 -22.16 -10.76 -2.66
N ALA A 17 -22.01 -9.68 -1.89
CA ALA A 17 -20.83 -9.42 -1.06
C ALA A 17 -21.08 -9.87 0.38
N VAL A 18 -20.40 -10.93 0.81
CA VAL A 18 -20.31 -11.32 2.22
C VAL A 18 -19.03 -10.71 2.82
N ILE A 19 -19.18 -9.70 3.65
CA ILE A 19 -18.10 -8.82 4.08
C ILE A 19 -17.75 -9.08 5.54
N LYS A 20 -16.49 -9.44 5.78
CA LYS A 20 -15.90 -9.49 7.12
C LYS A 20 -14.84 -8.42 7.27
N CYS A 21 -15.19 -7.34 7.97
CA CYS A 21 -14.27 -6.24 8.25
C CYS A 21 -13.15 -6.65 9.22
N SER A 22 -12.03 -5.94 9.17
CA SER A 22 -10.99 -6.06 10.20
C SER A 22 -11.52 -5.56 11.56
N SER A 23 -11.02 -6.11 12.66
CA SER A 23 -11.38 -5.66 14.00
C SER A 23 -11.00 -4.20 14.27
N SER A 24 -10.03 -3.66 13.52
CA SER A 24 -9.57 -2.27 13.60
C SER A 24 -10.35 -1.29 12.74
N ASP A 25 -11.12 -1.75 11.75
CA ASP A 25 -11.87 -0.91 10.80
C ASP A 25 -13.20 -1.58 10.44
N GLY A 26 -14.15 -1.51 11.37
CA GLY A 26 -15.50 -2.03 11.23
C GLY A 26 -16.57 -0.98 10.94
N ILE A 27 -16.18 0.28 10.70
CA ILE A 27 -17.13 1.42 10.59
C ILE A 27 -17.15 2.00 9.18
N LEU A 28 -15.99 2.20 8.56
CA LEU A 28 -15.91 2.95 7.30
C LEU A 28 -16.55 2.23 6.13
N ILE A 29 -16.34 0.92 6.00
CA ILE A 29 -16.95 0.12 4.92
C ILE A 29 -18.49 0.10 5.05
N PRO A 30 -19.09 -0.22 6.22
CA PRO A 30 -20.53 -0.09 6.41
C PRO A 30 -21.09 1.28 6.03
N ALA A 31 -20.46 2.36 6.52
CA ALA A 31 -20.90 3.72 6.22
C ALA A 31 -20.81 4.05 4.72
N ALA A 32 -19.78 3.57 4.03
CA ALA A 32 -19.63 3.75 2.58
C ALA A 32 -20.70 3.00 1.79
N ILE A 33 -21.09 1.80 2.22
CA ILE A 33 -22.18 1.04 1.59
C ILE A 33 -23.53 1.73 1.82
N GLU A 34 -23.79 2.22 3.04
CA GLU A 34 -25.00 2.99 3.34
C GLU A 34 -25.09 4.27 2.47
N ALA A 35 -23.98 5.00 2.33
CA ALA A 35 -23.92 6.15 1.45
C ALA A 35 -24.17 5.76 -0.01
N LEU A 36 -23.56 4.67 -0.49
CA LEU A 36 -23.78 4.15 -1.84
C LEU A 36 -25.24 3.78 -2.09
N GLN A 37 -25.90 3.13 -1.12
CA GLN A 37 -27.34 2.83 -1.18
C GLN A 37 -28.17 4.10 -1.40
N GLY A 38 -27.85 5.18 -0.67
CA GLY A 38 -28.49 6.48 -0.84
C GLY A 38 -28.33 7.09 -2.24
N PHE A 39 -27.19 6.86 -2.90
CA PHE A 39 -26.94 7.37 -4.25
C PHE A 39 -27.62 6.56 -5.34
N VAL A 40 -27.59 5.23 -5.24
CA VAL A 40 -27.92 4.37 -6.38
C VAL A 40 -29.43 4.13 -6.51
N GLY A 41 -30.22 4.25 -5.42
CA GLY A 41 -31.69 4.42 -5.37
C GLY A 41 -32.60 3.35 -6.01
N LYS A 42 -32.16 2.70 -7.08
CA LYS A 42 -32.86 1.68 -7.89
C LYS A 42 -32.16 0.33 -7.87
N LEU A 43 -30.89 0.28 -7.47
CA LEU A 43 -30.17 -0.97 -7.29
C LEU A 43 -30.43 -1.44 -5.85
N ASP A 44 -31.16 -2.54 -5.70
CA ASP A 44 -31.40 -3.12 -4.38
C ASP A 44 -30.10 -3.76 -3.88
N LEU A 45 -29.28 -2.92 -3.26
CA LEU A 45 -28.02 -3.32 -2.63
C LEU A 45 -28.26 -3.93 -1.25
N VAL A 46 -29.47 -3.82 -0.69
CA VAL A 46 -29.80 -4.32 0.65
C VAL A 46 -29.69 -5.84 0.67
N ASP A 47 -30.22 -6.51 -0.35
CA ASP A 47 -30.19 -7.97 -0.45
C ASP A 47 -28.85 -8.52 -1.00
N ARG A 48 -27.91 -7.66 -1.36
CA ARG A 48 -26.64 -8.03 -2.00
C ARG A 48 -25.41 -7.83 -1.12
N VAL A 49 -25.59 -7.33 0.10
CA VAL A 49 -24.50 -7.10 1.06
C VAL A 49 -24.87 -7.72 2.40
N GLU A 50 -24.00 -8.60 2.90
CA GLU A 50 -24.10 -9.19 4.23
C GLU A 50 -22.83 -8.88 5.02
N PHE A 51 -22.98 -8.31 6.22
CA PHE A 51 -21.85 -8.11 7.15
C PHE A 51 -21.76 -9.24 8.16
N VAL A 52 -20.59 -9.87 8.27
CA VAL A 52 -20.35 -11.02 9.16
C VAL A 52 -19.27 -10.68 10.18
N SER A 53 -19.58 -10.88 11.48
CA SER A 53 -18.62 -10.72 12.58
C SER A 53 -17.94 -12.04 12.99
N GLY A 54 -18.58 -13.17 12.70
CA GLY A 54 -18.15 -14.51 13.13
C GLY A 54 -17.39 -15.31 12.07
N GLN A 55 -17.63 -16.62 12.05
CA GLN A 55 -17.14 -17.49 10.99
C GLN A 55 -17.87 -17.20 9.68
N LEU A 56 -17.13 -17.21 8.58
CA LEU A 56 -17.72 -17.12 7.26
C LEU A 56 -18.49 -18.41 6.98
N GLY A 57 -19.69 -18.27 6.42
CA GLY A 57 -20.52 -19.39 5.96
C GLY A 57 -19.98 -20.02 4.67
N SER A 58 -20.88 -20.65 3.92
CA SER A 58 -20.53 -21.16 2.58
C SER A 58 -20.35 -19.99 1.61
N LEU A 59 -19.26 -20.01 0.85
CA LEU A 59 -18.90 -18.98 -0.13
C LEU A 59 -18.52 -19.65 -1.45
N ASP A 60 -18.84 -19.03 -2.58
CA ASP A 60 -18.47 -19.52 -3.91
C ASP A 60 -17.02 -19.15 -4.29
N ALA A 61 -16.54 -18.02 -3.79
CA ALA A 61 -15.19 -17.51 -3.99
C ALA A 61 -14.78 -16.59 -2.84
N VAL A 62 -13.49 -16.29 -2.73
CA VAL A 62 -12.97 -15.39 -1.69
C VAL A 62 -12.01 -14.34 -2.25
N ILE A 63 -12.14 -13.11 -1.78
CA ILE A 63 -11.11 -12.08 -1.89
C ILE A 63 -10.70 -11.73 -0.47
N ALA A 64 -9.43 -11.95 -0.13
CA ALA A 64 -8.92 -11.68 1.21
C ALA A 64 -7.67 -10.82 1.14
N THR A 65 -7.63 -9.79 1.99
CA THR A 65 -6.49 -8.88 2.10
C THR A 65 -5.92 -8.96 3.51
N GLY A 66 -4.62 -9.15 3.62
CA GLY A 66 -3.98 -9.30 4.92
C GLY A 66 -2.46 -9.12 4.88
N SER A 67 -1.86 -9.25 6.06
CA SER A 67 -0.40 -9.32 6.17
C SER A 67 0.14 -10.58 5.47
N ALA A 68 1.44 -10.60 5.20
CA ALA A 68 2.10 -11.79 4.66
C ALA A 68 1.87 -13.04 5.54
N ASN A 69 1.78 -12.87 6.86
CA ASN A 69 1.46 -13.96 7.79
C ASN A 69 0.02 -14.42 7.66
N SER A 70 -0.95 -13.49 7.58
CA SER A 70 -2.37 -13.84 7.42
C SER A 70 -2.64 -14.56 6.10
N ASN A 71 -1.93 -14.20 5.03
CA ASN A 71 -2.12 -14.82 3.72
C ASN A 71 -1.78 -16.31 3.69
N ARG A 72 -0.75 -16.75 4.45
CA ARG A 72 -0.46 -18.20 4.58
C ARG A 72 -1.62 -18.97 5.20
N TYR A 73 -2.29 -18.37 6.18
CA TYR A 73 -3.49 -18.95 6.78
C TYR A 73 -4.67 -18.94 5.80
N PHE A 74 -4.89 -17.84 5.07
CA PHE A 74 -5.95 -17.75 4.06
C PHE A 74 -5.78 -18.76 2.93
N GLU A 75 -4.56 -18.97 2.45
CA GLU A 75 -4.26 -19.95 1.41
C GLU A 75 -4.68 -21.36 1.83
N TYR A 76 -4.32 -21.76 3.06
CA TYR A 76 -4.71 -23.05 3.60
C TYR A 76 -6.23 -23.14 3.84
N TYR A 77 -6.81 -22.13 4.49
CA TYR A 77 -8.21 -22.12 4.90
C TYR A 77 -9.18 -22.12 3.70
N PHE A 78 -8.86 -21.36 2.65
CA PHE A 78 -9.68 -21.23 1.45
C PHE A 78 -9.17 -22.04 0.27
N ARG A 79 -8.32 -23.06 0.49
CA ARG A 79 -7.67 -23.85 -0.58
C ARG A 79 -8.64 -24.41 -1.61
N ALA A 80 -9.86 -24.77 -1.19
CA ALA A 80 -10.89 -25.39 -2.04
C ALA A 80 -11.71 -24.38 -2.87
N LEU A 81 -11.59 -23.08 -2.60
CA LEU A 81 -12.34 -22.04 -3.29
C LEU A 81 -11.46 -21.31 -4.33
N PRO A 82 -12.04 -20.83 -5.44
CA PRO A 82 -11.46 -19.74 -6.22
C PRO A 82 -11.14 -18.56 -5.30
N LYS A 83 -9.92 -18.03 -5.37
CA LYS A 83 -9.43 -17.02 -4.43
C LYS A 83 -8.53 -15.97 -5.06
N VAL A 84 -8.65 -14.75 -4.56
CA VAL A 84 -7.67 -13.67 -4.72
C VAL A 84 -7.15 -13.32 -3.32
N LEU A 85 -5.86 -13.55 -3.08
CA LEU A 85 -5.22 -13.23 -1.80
C LEU A 85 -4.26 -12.06 -1.98
N ARG A 86 -4.63 -10.91 -1.45
CA ARG A 86 -3.85 -9.67 -1.53
C ARG A 86 -2.93 -9.56 -0.31
N SER A 87 -1.62 -9.59 -0.52
CA SER A 87 -0.63 -9.39 0.56
C SER A 87 -0.30 -7.91 0.73
N GLN A 88 0.32 -7.58 1.86
CA GLN A 88 0.98 -6.29 2.01
C GLN A 88 2.04 -6.09 0.91
N ARG A 89 2.06 -4.90 0.35
CA ARG A 89 3.09 -4.38 -0.55
C ARG A 89 3.59 -3.05 -0.01
N THR A 90 4.60 -2.47 -0.64
CA THR A 90 5.08 -1.13 -0.36
C THR A 90 5.40 -0.38 -1.64
N SER A 91 5.71 0.90 -1.54
CA SER A 91 6.27 1.69 -2.63
C SER A 91 7.68 2.14 -2.28
N ALA A 92 8.44 2.48 -3.33
CA ALA A 92 9.74 3.11 -3.18
C ALA A 92 9.79 4.38 -4.01
N ALA A 93 10.70 5.30 -3.65
CA ALA A 93 11.00 6.45 -4.49
C ALA A 93 12.44 6.41 -4.97
N VAL A 94 12.65 6.79 -6.22
CA VAL A 94 13.98 6.96 -6.81
C VAL A 94 14.19 8.44 -7.10
N LEU A 95 15.12 9.05 -6.37
CA LEU A 95 15.53 10.42 -6.59
C LEU A 95 16.77 10.44 -7.47
N LEU A 96 16.88 11.43 -8.34
CA LEU A 96 17.96 11.62 -9.31
C LEU A 96 19.01 12.64 -8.84
N GLY A 97 18.73 13.36 -7.75
CA GLY A 97 19.57 14.42 -7.21
C GLY A 97 19.30 15.80 -7.82
N THR A 98 18.57 15.85 -8.94
CA THR A 98 18.19 17.08 -9.64
C THR A 98 16.81 17.59 -9.28
N GLU A 99 16.11 16.94 -8.33
CA GLU A 99 14.78 17.33 -7.88
C GLU A 99 14.77 18.76 -7.34
N THR A 100 13.70 19.47 -7.65
CA THR A 100 13.33 20.73 -7.03
C THR A 100 12.78 20.51 -5.62
N ASP A 101 12.81 21.55 -4.80
CA ASP A 101 12.28 21.48 -3.43
C ASP A 101 10.75 21.21 -3.40
N ASP A 102 10.02 21.60 -4.45
CA ASP A 102 8.59 21.33 -4.58
C ASP A 102 8.32 19.84 -4.86
N GLU A 103 9.15 19.19 -5.68
CA GLU A 103 9.10 17.75 -5.92
C GLU A 103 9.46 16.95 -4.67
N LEU A 104 10.51 17.36 -3.94
CA LEU A 104 10.87 16.75 -2.66
C LEU A 104 9.77 16.95 -1.61
N ARG A 105 9.10 18.11 -1.59
CA ARG A 105 7.95 18.36 -0.71
C ARG A 105 6.77 17.44 -1.07
N ALA A 106 6.50 17.25 -2.36
CA ALA A 106 5.46 16.35 -2.84
C ALA A 106 5.73 14.89 -2.41
N LEU A 107 6.98 14.43 -2.45
CA LEU A 107 7.37 13.10 -1.93
C LEU A 107 6.98 12.91 -0.45
N GLY A 108 6.96 13.97 0.35
CA GLY A 108 6.50 13.89 1.74
C GLY A 108 5.08 13.33 1.86
N ALA A 109 4.19 13.64 0.90
CA ALA A 109 2.85 13.06 0.86
C ALA A 109 2.86 11.54 0.62
N ASP A 110 3.82 11.02 -0.14
CA ASP A 110 3.94 9.58 -0.39
C ASP A 110 4.45 8.83 0.85
N VAL A 111 5.31 9.47 1.64
CA VAL A 111 5.89 8.90 2.87
C VAL A 111 4.93 9.00 4.05
N PHE A 112 4.37 10.18 4.30
CA PHE A 112 3.71 10.49 5.57
C PHE A 112 2.19 10.34 5.57
N ASN A 113 1.53 10.37 4.41
CA ASN A 113 0.09 10.12 4.38
C ASN A 113 -0.23 8.74 4.95
N TYR A 114 -1.36 8.69 5.67
CA TYR A 114 -1.78 7.49 6.39
C TYR A 114 -0.69 6.94 7.35
N TYR A 115 0.21 7.82 7.82
CA TYR A 115 1.32 7.49 8.72
C TYR A 115 2.29 6.45 8.15
N GLY A 116 2.39 6.33 6.82
CA GLY A 116 3.27 5.36 6.16
C GLY A 116 2.75 3.92 6.21
N MET A 117 1.49 3.69 6.62
CA MET A 117 0.94 2.33 6.80
C MET A 117 0.26 1.76 5.54
N GLY A 118 0.20 2.52 4.44
CA GLY A 118 -0.47 2.09 3.21
C GLY A 118 0.41 1.19 2.34
N CYS A 119 -0.20 0.31 1.54
CA CYS A 119 0.55 -0.49 0.56
C CYS A 119 1.21 0.36 -0.55
N ARG A 120 0.75 1.60 -0.71
CA ARG A 120 1.30 2.62 -1.59
C ARG A 120 2.19 3.64 -0.88
N SER A 121 2.40 3.50 0.43
CA SER A 121 3.31 4.38 1.17
C SER A 121 4.75 4.09 0.76
N VAL A 122 5.52 5.15 0.55
CA VAL A 122 6.96 5.03 0.28
C VAL A 122 7.68 4.69 1.57
N THR A 123 8.33 3.52 1.59
CA THR A 123 9.10 3.05 2.76
C THR A 123 10.58 2.81 2.46
N LYS A 124 10.98 2.97 1.19
CA LYS A 124 12.39 2.96 0.76
C LYS A 124 12.68 4.09 -0.24
N LEU A 125 13.83 4.74 -0.07
CA LEU A 125 14.38 5.70 -1.02
C LEU A 125 15.63 5.13 -1.71
N PHE A 126 15.76 5.36 -3.00
CA PHE A 126 17.01 5.20 -3.74
C PHE A 126 17.54 6.59 -4.08
N LEU A 127 18.77 6.86 -3.68
CA LEU A 127 19.38 8.18 -3.76
C LEU A 127 20.71 8.09 -4.53
N PRO A 128 21.08 9.07 -5.37
CA PRO A 128 22.40 9.04 -5.99
C PRO A 128 23.47 9.21 -4.91
N THR A 129 24.63 8.57 -5.08
CA THR A 129 25.76 8.71 -4.16
C THR A 129 26.10 10.18 -3.93
N GLY A 130 26.11 10.60 -2.67
CA GLY A 130 26.38 11.99 -2.26
C GLY A 130 25.14 12.89 -2.20
N PHE A 131 23.93 12.35 -2.35
CA PHE A 131 22.70 13.10 -2.12
C PHE A 131 22.64 13.68 -0.69
N ASP A 132 22.29 14.96 -0.58
CA ASP A 132 22.14 15.65 0.70
C ASP A 132 20.75 15.37 1.30
N LEU A 133 20.73 14.49 2.31
CA LEU A 133 19.52 14.10 3.04
C LEU A 133 18.88 15.28 3.80
N ASP A 134 19.64 16.31 4.18
CA ASP A 134 19.10 17.47 4.89
C ASP A 134 18.09 18.24 4.02
N ARG A 135 18.20 18.13 2.69
CA ARG A 135 17.20 18.68 1.76
C ARG A 135 15.80 18.12 2.01
N LEU A 136 15.69 16.81 2.29
CA LEU A 136 14.41 16.17 2.59
C LEU A 136 13.81 16.73 3.88
N PHE A 137 14.62 16.87 4.92
CA PHE A 137 14.15 17.38 6.20
C PHE A 137 13.71 18.84 6.15
N ALA A 138 14.44 19.67 5.40
CA ALA A 138 14.09 21.07 5.23
C ALA A 138 12.69 21.23 4.62
N VAL A 139 12.34 20.43 3.61
CA VAL A 139 11.04 20.52 2.93
C VAL A 139 9.94 19.74 3.64
N TRP A 140 10.28 18.76 4.47
CA TRP A 140 9.31 17.93 5.20
C TRP A 140 8.94 18.47 6.57
N VAL A 141 9.49 19.60 7.03
CA VAL A 141 9.20 20.16 8.35
C VAL A 141 7.70 20.32 8.64
N ASP A 142 6.89 20.61 7.61
CA ASP A 142 5.43 20.75 7.72
C ASP A 142 4.74 19.44 8.14
N TRP A 143 5.39 18.29 7.91
CA TRP A 143 4.91 16.97 8.34
C TRP A 143 5.17 16.66 9.81
N ALA A 144 5.89 17.51 10.57
CA ALA A 144 6.19 17.26 11.98
C ALA A 144 4.96 16.95 12.85
N HIS A 145 3.77 17.41 12.44
CA HIS A 145 2.50 17.10 13.08
C HIS A 145 2.15 15.60 13.15
N VAL A 146 2.74 14.74 12.32
CA VAL A 146 2.54 13.28 12.40
C VAL A 146 3.03 12.70 13.73
N ALA A 147 4.03 13.33 14.36
CA ALA A 147 4.52 12.97 15.68
C ALA A 147 3.48 13.21 16.79
N ASN A 148 2.43 14.00 16.55
CA ASN A 148 1.34 14.17 17.53
C ASN A 148 0.45 12.92 17.63
N ASN A 149 0.59 11.94 16.73
CA ASN A 149 -0.07 10.66 16.86
C ASN A 149 0.74 9.74 17.78
N ASN A 150 0.19 9.41 18.95
CA ASN A 150 0.87 8.58 19.96
C ASN A 150 1.37 7.24 19.41
N LYS A 151 0.63 6.57 18.50
CA LYS A 151 1.09 5.29 17.94
C LYS A 151 2.30 5.50 17.04
N TYR A 152 2.29 6.56 16.24
CA TYR A 152 3.41 6.90 15.37
C TYR A 152 4.66 7.27 16.20
N ALA A 153 4.51 8.19 17.16
CA ALA A 153 5.60 8.62 18.04
C ALA A 153 6.21 7.44 18.82
N ASN A 154 5.37 6.54 19.36
CA ASN A 154 5.87 5.37 20.07
C ASN A 154 6.69 4.42 19.17
N ASN A 155 6.32 4.27 17.88
CA ASN A 155 7.10 3.45 16.94
C ASN A 155 8.44 4.14 16.62
N TYR A 156 8.41 5.45 16.37
CA TYR A 156 9.62 6.26 16.18
C TYR A 156 10.60 6.10 17.35
N ASP A 157 10.15 6.33 18.58
CA ASP A 157 10.99 6.24 19.78
C ASP A 157 11.52 4.83 20.03
N TYR A 158 10.69 3.82 19.82
CA TYR A 158 11.09 2.41 19.93
C TYR A 158 12.22 2.07 18.96
N HIS A 159 12.05 2.39 17.67
CA HIS A 159 13.06 2.08 16.66
C HIS A 159 14.33 2.91 16.84
N LYS A 160 14.21 4.18 17.24
CA LYS A 160 15.36 5.03 17.60
C LYS A 160 16.18 4.38 18.70
N ALA A 161 15.55 3.97 19.80
CA ALA A 161 16.24 3.33 20.91
C ALA A 161 16.91 2.02 20.50
N VAL A 162 16.19 1.13 19.80
CA VAL A 162 16.71 -0.16 19.33
C VAL A 162 17.91 0.03 18.41
N TRP A 163 17.84 0.95 17.45
CA TRP A 163 18.91 1.12 16.47
C TRP A 163 20.14 1.83 17.04
N LEU A 164 19.97 2.81 17.93
CA LEU A 164 21.09 3.44 18.63
C LEU A 164 21.83 2.44 19.53
N LEU A 165 21.10 1.54 20.22
CA LEU A 165 21.72 0.47 21.01
C LEU A 165 22.56 -0.49 20.16
N ASN A 166 22.16 -0.72 18.91
CA ASN A 166 22.89 -1.53 17.94
C ASN A 166 23.94 -0.74 17.15
N GLN A 167 24.23 0.51 17.53
CA GLN A 167 25.24 1.38 16.90
C GLN A 167 25.00 1.63 15.41
N TYR A 168 23.75 1.55 14.95
CA TYR A 168 23.41 1.99 13.61
C TYR A 168 23.54 3.52 13.50
N GLN A 169 24.08 3.98 12.39
CA GLN A 169 24.01 5.39 12.04
C GLN A 169 22.59 5.74 11.63
N LEU A 170 22.04 6.78 12.25
CA LEU A 170 20.69 7.28 12.01
C LEU A 170 20.77 8.76 11.70
N ILE A 171 19.93 9.19 10.77
CA ILE A 171 19.73 10.59 10.43
C ILE A 171 18.26 10.90 10.73
N GLU A 172 17.96 11.96 11.48
CA GLU A 172 16.63 12.19 12.04
C GLU A 172 16.32 13.67 12.28
N ASN A 173 15.03 13.99 12.38
CA ASN A 173 14.52 15.35 12.59
C ASN A 173 13.37 15.42 13.62
N GLY A 174 13.26 14.43 14.50
CA GLY A 174 12.23 14.35 15.54
C GLY A 174 10.90 13.71 15.13
N PHE A 175 10.68 13.42 13.85
CA PHE A 175 9.45 12.73 13.39
C PHE A 175 9.67 11.69 12.28
N VAL A 176 10.88 11.58 11.73
CA VAL A 176 11.25 10.46 10.85
C VAL A 176 12.69 10.03 11.09
N LEU A 177 12.94 8.72 11.17
CA LEU A 177 14.28 8.14 11.21
C LEU A 177 14.67 7.66 9.83
N LEU A 178 15.72 8.23 9.24
CA LEU A 178 16.36 7.70 8.05
C LEU A 178 17.46 6.73 8.45
N LYS A 179 17.38 5.51 7.90
CA LYS A 179 18.36 4.46 8.13
C LYS A 179 18.77 3.85 6.80
N GLN A 180 20.07 3.75 6.55
CA GLN A 180 20.57 2.96 5.42
C GLN A 180 20.30 1.47 5.67
N ASP A 181 19.56 0.83 4.77
CA ASP A 181 19.09 -0.55 4.95
C ASP A 181 18.62 -1.17 3.62
N ASP A 182 19.10 -2.39 3.33
CA ASP A 182 18.73 -3.15 2.14
C ASP A 182 17.22 -3.52 2.12
N GLY A 183 16.55 -3.49 3.27
CA GLY A 183 15.14 -3.77 3.41
C GLY A 183 14.22 -2.85 2.58
N TRP A 184 13.08 -3.40 2.17
CA TRP A 184 12.06 -2.68 1.41
C TRP A 184 10.94 -2.10 2.25
N PHE A 185 10.74 -2.62 3.46
CA PHE A 185 9.62 -2.25 4.34
C PHE A 185 10.18 -1.59 5.60
N SER A 186 10.18 -0.26 5.63
CA SER A 186 10.55 0.47 6.84
C SER A 186 9.41 0.41 7.89
N PRO A 187 9.74 0.27 9.18
CA PRO A 187 8.77 0.45 10.24
C PRO A 187 8.14 1.86 10.24
N VAL A 188 6.94 1.97 10.83
CA VAL A 188 6.28 3.26 11.04
C VAL A 188 7.20 4.22 11.81
N GLY A 189 7.27 5.49 11.39
CA GLY A 189 8.18 6.47 11.98
C GLY A 189 9.60 6.42 11.41
N THR A 190 9.86 5.53 10.45
CA THR A 190 11.19 5.30 9.87
C THR A 190 11.09 5.19 8.36
N LEU A 191 12.20 5.46 7.66
CA LEU A 191 12.28 5.38 6.21
C LEU A 191 13.66 4.83 5.85
N TYR A 192 13.67 3.76 5.06
CA TYR A 192 14.91 3.18 4.57
C TYR A 192 15.42 3.96 3.38
N TYR A 193 16.73 3.99 3.21
CA TYR A 193 17.35 4.50 2.01
C TYR A 193 18.56 3.66 1.61
N ASP A 194 18.92 3.71 0.34
CA ASP A 194 20.21 3.26 -0.16
C ASP A 194 20.74 4.23 -1.21
N PHE A 195 22.07 4.29 -1.29
CA PHE A 195 22.74 5.02 -2.35
C PHE A 195 22.92 4.13 -3.59
N TYR A 196 22.84 4.74 -4.77
CA TYR A 196 23.17 4.10 -6.03
C TYR A 196 24.16 4.96 -6.83
N ASP A 197 25.03 4.29 -7.59
CA ASP A 197 25.91 4.91 -8.58
C ASP A 197 25.33 4.80 -9.99
N ASP A 198 24.59 3.71 -10.28
CA ASP A 198 23.96 3.44 -11.56
C ASP A 198 22.46 3.16 -11.38
N LEU A 199 21.61 3.86 -12.13
CA LEU A 199 20.15 3.68 -12.11
C LEU A 199 19.73 2.28 -12.57
N SER A 200 20.53 1.62 -13.41
CA SER A 200 20.24 0.28 -13.88
C SER A 200 20.25 -0.76 -12.75
N ASP A 201 21.05 -0.55 -11.71
CA ASP A 201 21.06 -1.40 -10.51
C ASP A 201 19.76 -1.25 -9.71
N VAL A 202 19.24 -0.02 -9.62
CA VAL A 202 17.95 0.26 -8.98
C VAL A 202 16.82 -0.42 -9.75
N GLY A 203 16.80 -0.30 -11.08
CA GLY A 203 15.82 -0.98 -11.93
C GLY A 203 15.84 -2.50 -11.73
N GLN A 204 17.02 -3.11 -11.70
CA GLN A 204 17.16 -4.56 -11.44
C GLN A 204 16.66 -4.95 -10.04
N ALA A 205 16.98 -4.15 -9.00
CA ALA A 205 16.52 -4.40 -7.65
C ALA A 205 14.99 -4.33 -7.53
N VAL A 206 14.36 -3.37 -8.21
CA VAL A 206 12.90 -3.24 -8.28
C VAL A 206 12.28 -4.45 -8.97
N GLU A 207 12.81 -4.88 -10.12
CA GLU A 207 12.29 -6.05 -10.84
C GLU A 207 12.37 -7.33 -10.01
N GLN A 208 13.48 -7.54 -9.30
CA GLN A 208 13.65 -8.69 -8.40
C GLN A 208 12.63 -8.71 -7.25
N HIS A 209 12.04 -7.56 -6.91
CA HIS A 209 11.09 -7.38 -5.81
C HIS A 209 9.70 -6.92 -6.28
N ALA A 210 9.39 -7.04 -7.57
CA ALA A 210 8.16 -6.50 -8.17
C ALA A 210 6.87 -7.00 -7.48
N ASP A 211 6.86 -8.24 -6.98
CA ASP A 211 5.72 -8.81 -6.25
C ASP A 211 5.43 -8.12 -4.91
N SER A 212 6.43 -7.46 -4.33
CA SER A 212 6.33 -6.72 -3.07
C SER A 212 6.16 -5.22 -3.27
N ILE A 213 6.32 -4.73 -4.50
CA ILE A 213 6.30 -3.31 -4.85
C ILE A 213 4.99 -2.97 -5.56
N GLN A 214 4.33 -1.93 -5.08
CA GLN A 214 3.07 -1.45 -5.62
C GLN A 214 3.27 -0.42 -6.71
N CYS A 215 4.20 0.51 -6.52
CA CYS A 215 4.63 1.49 -7.51
C CYS A 215 5.97 2.12 -7.10
N ILE A 216 6.61 2.77 -8.08
CA ILE A 216 7.83 3.54 -7.90
C ILE A 216 7.53 5.02 -8.16
N ALA A 217 7.90 5.89 -7.23
CA ALA A 217 7.77 7.34 -7.40
C ALA A 217 9.11 7.95 -7.86
N THR A 218 9.09 8.82 -8.86
CA THR A 218 10.28 9.53 -9.33
C THR A 218 9.92 10.85 -10.00
N SER A 219 10.90 11.74 -10.12
CA SER A 219 10.78 13.03 -10.81
C SER A 219 10.79 12.87 -12.34
N ASP A 220 11.51 11.86 -12.86
CA ASP A 220 11.57 11.53 -14.28
C ASP A 220 11.15 10.08 -14.52
N ARG A 221 9.98 9.91 -15.15
CA ARG A 221 9.38 8.59 -15.37
C ARG A 221 10.14 7.75 -16.41
N ASP A 222 10.92 8.39 -17.27
CA ASP A 222 11.65 7.70 -18.33
C ASP A 222 13.04 7.23 -17.84
N ALA A 223 13.51 7.74 -16.70
CA ALA A 223 14.86 7.47 -16.17
C ALA A 223 15.11 6.00 -15.80
N LEU A 224 14.06 5.27 -15.39
CA LEU A 224 14.16 3.86 -14.98
C LEU A 224 13.81 2.86 -16.10
N GLY A 225 13.45 3.37 -17.28
CA GLY A 225 12.94 2.53 -18.37
C GLY A 225 11.62 1.84 -18.03
N MET A 226 11.34 0.71 -18.69
CA MET A 226 10.12 -0.05 -18.45
C MET A 226 10.32 -1.02 -17.29
N LEU A 227 9.50 -0.85 -16.24
CA LEU A 227 9.42 -1.75 -15.09
C LEU A 227 8.05 -2.44 -15.03
N ALA A 228 7.99 -3.59 -14.36
CA ALA A 228 6.76 -4.31 -14.07
C ALA A 228 5.86 -3.53 -13.09
N SER A 229 6.48 -2.85 -12.12
CA SER A 229 5.75 -1.96 -11.20
C SER A 229 5.47 -0.60 -11.85
N PRO A 230 4.25 -0.04 -11.69
CA PRO A 230 3.92 1.28 -12.21
C PRO A 230 4.86 2.38 -11.72
N ILE A 231 5.27 3.26 -12.63
CA ILE A 231 6.05 4.46 -12.31
C ILE A 231 5.11 5.67 -12.25
N VAL A 232 5.14 6.37 -11.12
CA VAL A 232 4.30 7.54 -10.84
C VAL A 232 5.17 8.75 -10.50
N ALA A 233 4.57 9.94 -10.58
CA ALA A 233 5.25 11.16 -10.13
C ALA A 233 5.32 11.20 -8.60
N LEU A 234 6.30 11.93 -8.06
CA LEU A 234 6.38 12.24 -6.63
C LEU A 234 5.08 12.90 -6.15
N GLY A 235 4.58 12.46 -4.99
CA GLY A 235 3.30 12.85 -4.39
C GLY A 235 2.06 12.16 -4.96
N GLN A 236 2.21 11.21 -5.89
CA GLN A 236 1.07 10.55 -6.57
C GLN A 236 0.93 9.06 -6.22
N THR A 237 1.71 8.52 -5.30
CA THR A 237 1.64 7.08 -4.97
C THR A 237 0.26 6.67 -4.46
N GLN A 238 -0.39 7.55 -3.71
CA GLN A 238 -1.71 7.34 -3.10
C GLN A 238 -2.90 7.71 -4.01
N CYS A 239 -2.65 7.99 -5.30
CA CYS A 239 -3.66 8.42 -6.26
C CYS A 239 -3.89 7.39 -7.38
N PRO A 240 -4.25 6.12 -7.06
CA PRO A 240 -4.48 5.13 -8.10
C PRO A 240 -5.66 5.46 -9.00
N ALA A 241 -5.53 5.14 -10.28
CA ALA A 241 -6.65 5.03 -11.18
C ALA A 241 -7.51 3.78 -10.82
N PRO A 242 -8.81 3.77 -11.18
CA PRO A 242 -9.70 2.66 -10.87
C PRO A 242 -9.26 1.29 -11.42
N TRP A 243 -8.44 1.25 -12.48
CA TRP A 243 -7.94 0.01 -13.07
C TRP A 243 -6.56 -0.41 -12.53
N GLU A 244 -5.97 0.34 -11.59
CA GLU A 244 -4.68 0.01 -10.96
C GLU A 244 -4.87 -0.84 -9.70
N TYR A 245 -5.13 -2.13 -9.91
CA TYR A 245 -5.33 -3.12 -8.85
C TYR A 245 -4.09 -3.27 -7.95
N ALA A 246 -4.32 -3.49 -6.65
CA ALA A 246 -3.29 -3.51 -5.61
C ALA A 246 -2.27 -4.65 -5.74
N ASP A 247 -2.47 -5.62 -6.62
CA ASP A 247 -1.49 -6.67 -6.88
C ASP A 247 -1.33 -7.01 -8.37
N GLY A 248 -1.92 -6.20 -9.25
CA GLY A 248 -2.01 -6.48 -10.68
C GLY A 248 -3.08 -7.51 -11.07
N ILE A 249 -3.76 -8.14 -10.10
CA ILE A 249 -4.86 -9.07 -10.36
C ILE A 249 -6.14 -8.27 -10.58
N ASP A 250 -6.68 -8.37 -11.79
CA ASP A 250 -7.95 -7.79 -12.19
C ASP A 250 -9.13 -8.49 -11.49
N THR A 251 -9.62 -7.87 -10.42
CA THR A 251 -10.76 -8.36 -9.63
C THR A 251 -12.00 -8.55 -10.49
N LEU A 252 -12.26 -7.66 -11.45
CA LEU A 252 -13.45 -7.76 -12.28
C LEU A 252 -13.37 -8.95 -13.22
N SER A 253 -12.21 -9.17 -13.87
CA SER A 253 -11.96 -10.34 -14.70
C SER A 253 -12.08 -11.65 -13.91
N PHE A 254 -11.53 -11.69 -12.68
CA PHE A 254 -11.70 -12.84 -11.77
C PHE A 254 -13.18 -13.12 -11.51
N LEU A 255 -13.96 -12.11 -11.15
CA LEU A 255 -15.38 -12.26 -10.81
C LEU A 255 -16.25 -12.67 -12.01
N LEU A 256 -15.97 -12.15 -13.20
CA LEU A 256 -16.70 -12.52 -14.43
C LEU A 256 -16.40 -13.97 -14.87
N ALA A 257 -15.20 -14.47 -14.59
CA ALA A 257 -14.83 -15.86 -14.84
C ALA A 257 -15.60 -16.86 -13.95
N LEU A 258 -16.05 -16.44 -12.76
CA LEU A 258 -16.89 -17.27 -11.88
C LEU A 258 -18.27 -17.52 -12.50
N SER A 259 -18.86 -16.49 -13.11
CA SER A 259 -20.21 -16.51 -13.70
C SER A 259 -20.32 -17.35 -14.98
N SER A 260 -19.19 -17.72 -15.59
CA SER A 260 -19.12 -18.50 -16.83
C SER A 260 -18.86 -20.00 -16.60
N SER A 261 -18.68 -20.44 -15.35
CA SER A 261 -18.76 -21.86 -15.02
C SER A 261 -20.22 -22.32 -15.04
N PRO A 262 -20.58 -23.36 -15.82
CA PRO A 262 -21.91 -23.91 -15.77
C PRO A 262 -22.10 -24.52 -14.38
N VAL A 263 -22.91 -23.87 -13.55
CA VAL A 263 -23.42 -24.45 -12.31
C VAL A 263 -24.14 -25.74 -12.71
N ALA A 264 -23.54 -26.89 -12.36
CA ALA A 264 -24.26 -28.14 -12.34
C ALA A 264 -25.42 -27.96 -11.35
N ARG A 265 -26.64 -27.88 -11.90
CA ARG A 265 -27.89 -27.91 -11.14
C ARG A 265 -28.04 -29.24 -10.42
#